data_AF-A0A0Q9RZ82-F1
#
_entry.id   AF-A0A0Q9RZ82-F1
#
_cell.length_a   1.000
_cell.length_b   1.000
_cell.length_c   1.000
_cell.angle_alpha   90.00
_cell.angle_beta   90.00
_cell.angle_gamma   90.00
#
_symmetry.space_group_name_H-M   'P 1'
#
loop_
_entity.id
_entity.type
_entity.pdbx_description
1 polymer ?
#
loop_
_entity_poly.entity_id
_entity_poly.type
_entity_poly.pdbx_seq_one_letter_code
_entity_poly.pdbx_strand_id
1 'polypeptide(L)'
;MNNHGNDKLHSALSSSSDVMADSRLDFGAMEKQARGIRRRRRIGTGVAAAAVLAVIAVPTTLALNQGDDRGSERGPADGTSQVPDASESPDKGSDKGSDKGGAQLADDKAAATQALEDLPAGDAPGVDYVYENTVHVADGSTLPLPQTQASIITAAGYHGGWLVGTADNEGINGDVTLRQFDAQGTEVSATEAAGSLVVSNDGTQLAWWTWNQKDKVGELHSAGASGMGEGDGAVQETGKASYVLPVGYVGVGELVFQPTVEGVGPTVKVADFTDNVRDIDTLGSASGTDQINNRIAGQAPGDGLTGRVVDGTTGEEIWHKDGWRLGRFSPDGTHLIAYEANSPDPQPIAILDAATGEVVTQINLHDEHGLGYGDVVWEDDDSLLVNAYVFAGTDAEPHPGALLRLGLDGDLERATDVDPGTDFWFFLPRS
;
A
#
# COMPACT_ATOMS: atom_id res chain seq x y z
N MET A 1 28.90 -25.80 -53.15
CA MET A 1 29.61 -24.52 -53.41
C MET A 1 28.55 -23.48 -53.72
N ASN A 2 28.43 -22.37 -53.00
CA ASN A 2 29.39 -21.80 -52.04
C ASN A 2 29.02 -22.08 -50.57
N ASN A 3 30.03 -22.21 -49.71
CA ASN A 3 29.89 -22.65 -48.31
C ASN A 3 29.71 -21.48 -47.31
N HIS A 4 29.38 -20.28 -47.78
CA HIS A 4 29.48 -19.02 -47.01
C HIS A 4 28.46 -18.84 -45.85
N GLY A 5 27.60 -19.83 -45.59
CA GLY A 5 26.70 -19.86 -44.44
C GLY A 5 27.38 -20.42 -43.19
N ASN A 6 27.86 -21.66 -43.27
CA ASN A 6 28.39 -22.40 -42.11
C ASN A 6 29.63 -21.73 -41.50
N ASP A 7 30.51 -21.15 -42.32
CA ASP A 7 31.74 -20.51 -41.85
C ASP A 7 31.46 -19.33 -40.90
N LYS A 8 30.37 -18.57 -41.14
CA LYS A 8 29.93 -17.49 -40.24
C LYS A 8 29.33 -18.03 -38.94
N LEU A 9 28.57 -19.11 -39.01
CA LEU A 9 27.94 -19.76 -37.86
C LEU A 9 28.98 -20.39 -36.93
N HIS A 10 29.99 -21.06 -37.48
CA HIS A 10 31.13 -21.55 -36.71
C HIS A 10 31.97 -20.41 -36.11
N SER A 11 32.24 -19.34 -36.86
CA SER A 11 33.00 -18.19 -36.36
C SER A 11 32.31 -17.51 -35.17
N ALA A 12 30.98 -17.32 -35.24
CA ALA A 12 30.19 -16.76 -34.14
C ALA A 12 30.18 -17.66 -32.89
N LEU A 13 30.07 -18.99 -33.07
CA LEU A 13 30.12 -19.95 -31.98
C LEU A 13 31.51 -20.03 -31.33
N SER A 14 32.60 -19.96 -32.11
CA SER A 14 33.96 -19.91 -31.55
C SER A 14 34.26 -18.60 -30.81
N SER A 15 33.76 -17.45 -31.28
CA SER A 15 33.89 -16.20 -30.52
C SER A 15 33.08 -16.19 -29.23
N SER A 16 32.02 -17.00 -29.14
CA SER A 16 31.23 -17.17 -27.93
C SER A 16 31.93 -18.07 -26.90
N SER A 17 32.58 -19.15 -27.34
CA SER A 17 33.28 -20.07 -26.44
C SER A 17 34.51 -19.44 -25.77
N ASP A 18 35.28 -18.63 -26.50
CA ASP A 18 36.51 -18.03 -25.95
C ASP A 18 36.22 -16.92 -24.92
N VAL A 19 35.04 -16.28 -24.97
CA VAL A 19 34.59 -15.30 -23.96
C VAL A 19 34.13 -15.97 -22.66
N MET A 20 33.74 -17.25 -22.70
CA MET A 20 33.29 -18.04 -21.55
C MET A 20 34.40 -18.85 -20.85
N ALA A 21 35.66 -18.66 -21.24
CA ALA A 21 36.79 -19.48 -20.78
C ALA A 21 37.59 -18.89 -19.59
N ASP A 22 37.52 -17.57 -19.35
CA ASP A 22 38.40 -16.86 -18.39
C ASP A 22 37.66 -16.25 -17.17
N SER A 23 36.33 -16.35 -17.11
CA SER A 23 35.50 -15.89 -15.98
C SER A 23 35.48 -16.88 -14.80
N ARG A 24 36.66 -17.21 -14.25
CA ARG A 24 36.73 -17.87 -12.94
C ARG A 24 36.17 -16.94 -11.87
N LEU A 25 34.96 -17.24 -11.40
CA LEU A 25 34.19 -16.47 -10.42
C LEU A 25 35.00 -16.24 -9.12
N ASP A 26 35.56 -15.04 -8.96
CA ASP A 26 36.19 -14.62 -7.71
C ASP A 26 35.11 -14.16 -6.72
N PHE A 27 34.64 -15.10 -5.89
CA PHE A 27 33.73 -14.82 -4.78
C PHE A 27 34.26 -13.74 -3.83
N GLY A 28 35.59 -13.58 -3.70
CA GLY A 28 36.22 -12.54 -2.89
C GLY A 28 36.12 -11.12 -3.50
N ALA A 29 35.83 -11.01 -4.80
CA ALA A 29 35.50 -9.74 -5.44
C ALA A 29 34.05 -9.33 -5.14
N MET A 30 33.10 -10.26 -5.25
CA MET A 30 31.68 -10.00 -4.93
C MET A 30 31.47 -9.61 -3.46
N GLU A 31 32.11 -10.31 -2.51
CA GLU A 31 31.99 -9.99 -1.08
C GLU A 31 32.53 -8.57 -0.75
N LYS A 32 33.56 -8.11 -1.48
CA LYS A 32 34.06 -6.72 -1.38
C LYS A 32 33.15 -5.71 -2.05
N GLN A 33 32.49 -6.07 -3.15
CA GLN A 33 31.55 -5.18 -3.83
C GLN A 33 30.31 -4.91 -2.98
N ALA A 34 29.74 -5.93 -2.33
CA ALA A 34 28.64 -5.79 -1.38
C ALA A 34 28.97 -4.82 -0.23
N ARG A 35 30.14 -4.98 0.42
CA ARG A 35 30.61 -4.04 1.47
C ARG A 35 30.94 -2.64 0.91
N GLY A 36 31.30 -2.54 -0.37
CA GLY A 36 31.57 -1.28 -1.05
C GLY A 36 30.32 -0.44 -1.35
N ILE A 37 29.16 -1.07 -1.51
CA ILE A 37 27.86 -0.41 -1.78
C ILE A 37 27.27 0.17 -0.49
N ARG A 38 27.24 -0.58 0.62
CA ARG A 38 26.75 -0.10 1.93
C ARG A 38 27.45 1.18 2.41
N ARG A 39 28.70 1.45 1.97
CA ARG A 39 29.44 2.67 2.31
C ARG A 39 29.22 3.85 1.33
N ARG A 40 28.34 3.72 0.32
CA ARG A 40 27.99 4.79 -0.64
C ARG A 40 26.54 5.27 -0.55
N ARG A 41 25.59 4.48 0.00
CA ARG A 41 24.18 4.89 0.24
C ARG A 41 23.99 6.09 1.21
N ARG A 42 25.06 6.80 1.61
CA ARG A 42 25.03 8.12 2.29
C ARG A 42 25.22 9.33 1.35
N ILE A 43 25.17 9.12 0.04
CA ILE A 43 25.06 10.17 -0.98
C ILE A 43 23.93 9.75 -1.92
N GLY A 44 22.89 10.56 -2.02
CA GLY A 44 21.58 10.15 -2.54
C GLY A 44 21.55 9.79 -4.02
N THR A 45 20.73 8.79 -4.34
CA THR A 45 20.18 8.54 -5.67
C THR A 45 18.80 9.19 -5.77
N GLY A 46 18.78 10.51 -5.94
CA GLY A 46 17.53 11.25 -6.16
C GLY A 46 16.90 10.92 -7.52
N VAL A 47 15.57 11.06 -7.61
CA VAL A 47 14.81 10.85 -8.86
C VAL A 47 15.26 11.88 -9.90
N ALA A 48 15.44 11.43 -11.15
CA ALA A 48 15.91 12.28 -12.24
C ALA A 48 14.79 13.19 -12.77
N ALA A 49 14.46 14.25 -12.03
CA ALA A 49 13.37 15.18 -12.35
C ALA A 49 13.49 15.81 -13.75
N ALA A 50 12.46 15.64 -14.58
CA ALA A 50 12.35 16.24 -15.89
C ALA A 50 11.73 17.64 -15.82
N ALA A 51 12.44 18.66 -16.30
CA ALA A 51 11.99 20.05 -16.21
C ALA A 51 10.92 20.40 -17.26
N VAL A 52 9.66 20.53 -16.83
CA VAL A 52 8.53 20.97 -17.68
C VAL A 52 8.34 22.49 -17.57
N LEU A 53 8.40 23.19 -18.71
CA LEU A 53 8.16 24.64 -18.79
C LEU A 53 6.65 24.92 -18.90
N ALA A 54 6.03 25.30 -17.78
CA ALA A 54 4.62 25.69 -17.76
C ALA A 54 4.35 27.03 -18.49
N VAL A 55 3.43 27.03 -19.45
CA VAL A 55 2.86 28.23 -20.08
C VAL A 55 1.38 28.34 -19.69
N ILE A 56 1.09 29.16 -18.69
CA ILE A 56 -0.27 29.33 -18.16
C ILE A 56 -1.09 30.24 -19.08
N ALA A 57 -2.26 29.76 -19.51
CA ALA A 57 -3.25 30.55 -20.25
C ALA A 57 -4.69 30.18 -19.81
N VAL A 58 -5.20 30.86 -18.79
CA VAL A 58 -6.57 30.67 -18.26
C VAL A 58 -7.56 31.62 -18.96
N PRO A 59 -8.75 31.12 -19.37
CA PRO A 59 -9.94 31.93 -19.54
C PRO A 59 -11.05 31.51 -18.56
N THR A 60 -11.42 32.40 -17.65
CA THR A 60 -12.57 32.24 -16.73
C THR A 60 -13.91 32.57 -17.41
N THR A 61 -14.98 31.82 -17.11
CA THR A 61 -16.36 32.35 -17.15
C THR A 61 -17.25 31.71 -16.08
N LEU A 62 -17.95 32.53 -15.30
CA LEU A 62 -19.04 32.09 -14.41
C LEU A 62 -20.35 31.93 -15.20
N ALA A 63 -21.27 31.12 -14.67
CA ALA A 63 -22.70 31.29 -14.88
C ALA A 63 -23.49 30.87 -13.62
N LEU A 64 -24.18 31.83 -12.99
CA LEU A 64 -25.20 31.61 -11.96
C LEU A 64 -26.59 31.64 -12.61
N ASN A 65 -27.55 30.87 -12.09
CA ASN A 65 -28.90 31.39 -11.88
C ASN A 65 -29.76 30.56 -10.92
N GLN A 66 -30.73 31.23 -10.31
CA GLN A 66 -31.75 30.67 -9.41
C GLN A 66 -33.08 30.44 -10.15
N GLY A 67 -34.03 29.72 -9.54
CA GLY A 67 -35.42 29.65 -10.02
C GLY A 67 -36.32 28.70 -9.23
N ASP A 68 -37.03 29.20 -8.22
CA ASP A 68 -38.18 28.52 -7.61
C ASP A 68 -39.37 28.44 -8.59
N ASP A 69 -40.26 27.44 -8.46
CA ASP A 69 -41.60 27.70 -7.88
C ASP A 69 -42.41 26.44 -7.47
N ARG A 70 -43.47 26.71 -6.71
CA ARG A 70 -44.51 25.85 -6.11
C ARG A 70 -45.36 25.15 -7.20
N GLY A 71 -46.13 24.08 -6.94
CA GLY A 71 -46.61 23.44 -5.70
C GLY A 71 -48.15 23.31 -5.73
N SER A 72 -48.74 22.22 -5.20
CA SER A 72 -50.21 21.99 -5.16
C SER A 72 -50.63 21.09 -3.98
N GLU A 73 -51.78 21.37 -3.36
CA GLU A 73 -52.30 20.71 -2.15
C GLU A 73 -53.61 19.89 -2.35
N ARG A 74 -54.02 19.14 -1.30
CA ARG A 74 -55.37 18.59 -0.98
C ARG A 74 -55.79 17.33 -1.78
N GLY A 75 -56.58 16.41 -1.21
CA GLY A 75 -57.25 16.34 0.11
C GLY A 75 -58.00 14.98 0.26
N PRO A 76 -58.60 14.68 1.43
CA PRO A 76 -58.84 13.29 1.88
C PRO A 76 -60.30 12.78 1.75
N ALA A 77 -60.47 11.47 2.00
CA ALA A 77 -61.74 10.82 2.34
C ALA A 77 -61.51 9.61 3.27
N ASP A 78 -62.39 9.41 4.27
CA ASP A 78 -62.25 8.42 5.34
C ASP A 78 -62.80 7.00 5.00
N GLY A 79 -62.38 6.00 5.79
CA GLY A 79 -62.94 4.65 5.81
C GLY A 79 -62.75 3.95 7.17
N THR A 80 -63.75 4.00 8.06
CA THR A 80 -63.66 3.58 9.47
C THR A 80 -64.16 2.15 9.75
N SER A 81 -63.52 1.43 10.69
CA SER A 81 -64.13 0.30 11.42
C SER A 81 -63.45 0.06 12.79
N GLN A 82 -64.11 -0.66 13.72
CA GLN A 82 -63.91 -0.68 15.20
C GLN A 82 -64.47 -2.02 15.79
N VAL A 83 -64.30 -2.50 17.04
CA VAL A 83 -63.55 -2.29 18.34
C VAL A 83 -63.90 -3.56 19.19
N PRO A 84 -63.05 -4.20 20.03
CA PRO A 84 -62.18 -3.67 21.12
C PRO A 84 -60.68 -4.07 20.99
N ASP A 85 -59.70 -3.80 21.87
CA ASP A 85 -59.57 -3.56 23.34
C ASP A 85 -59.46 -4.86 24.20
N ALA A 86 -58.58 -5.02 25.20
CA ALA A 86 -57.67 -4.07 25.88
C ALA A 86 -56.36 -4.75 26.38
N SER A 87 -55.27 -3.96 26.55
CA SER A 87 -54.49 -3.90 27.80
C SER A 87 -53.33 -2.88 27.70
N GLU A 88 -53.47 -1.80 28.44
CA GLU A 88 -52.51 -0.77 28.89
C GLU A 88 -51.02 -0.84 28.44
N SER A 89 -50.59 0.25 27.82
CA SER A 89 -49.18 0.65 27.68
C SER A 89 -48.75 1.49 28.90
N PRO A 90 -47.46 1.49 29.27
CA PRO A 90 -46.81 2.75 29.61
C PRO A 90 -45.99 3.29 28.44
N ASP A 91 -46.59 4.29 27.78
CA ASP A 91 -45.94 5.52 27.34
C ASP A 91 -44.42 5.45 27.07
N LYS A 92 -44.04 5.10 25.83
CA LYS A 92 -42.77 5.58 25.28
C LYS A 92 -42.90 7.08 24.99
N GLY A 93 -42.85 7.87 26.06
CA GLY A 93 -42.79 9.32 25.96
C GLY A 93 -41.64 9.72 25.04
N SER A 94 -41.89 10.69 24.16
CA SER A 94 -40.92 11.23 23.22
C SER A 94 -39.91 12.14 23.95
N ASP A 95 -39.11 11.52 24.81
CA ASP A 95 -38.11 12.19 25.63
C ASP A 95 -37.01 12.78 24.73
N LYS A 96 -36.76 14.09 24.89
CA LYS A 96 -35.81 14.84 24.05
C LYS A 96 -34.38 14.66 24.55
N GLY A 97 -33.91 13.42 24.58
CA GLY A 97 -32.53 13.04 24.89
C GLY A 97 -31.53 13.29 23.75
N SER A 98 -31.77 14.29 22.89
CA SER A 98 -31.17 14.38 21.55
C SER A 98 -30.02 15.39 21.37
N ASP A 99 -29.65 16.14 22.42
CA ASP A 99 -28.59 17.17 22.30
C ASP A 99 -27.24 16.76 22.94
N LYS A 100 -27.24 15.82 23.89
CA LYS A 100 -26.02 15.47 24.65
C LYS A 100 -25.00 14.64 23.86
N GLY A 101 -25.45 13.75 22.99
CA GLY A 101 -24.56 12.91 22.18
C GLY A 101 -23.76 13.72 21.16
N GLY A 102 -24.43 14.62 20.45
CA GLY A 102 -23.77 15.52 19.49
C GLY A 102 -22.82 16.53 20.16
N ALA A 103 -23.19 17.06 21.33
CA ALA A 103 -22.30 17.92 22.10
C ALA A 103 -21.03 17.16 22.56
N GLN A 104 -21.18 15.96 23.11
CA GLN A 104 -20.03 15.14 23.53
C GLN A 104 -19.12 14.81 22.33
N LEU A 105 -19.67 14.36 21.20
CA LEU A 105 -18.87 14.08 19.99
C LEU A 105 -18.11 15.30 19.47
N ALA A 106 -18.69 16.51 19.57
CA ALA A 106 -18.03 17.75 19.18
C ALA A 106 -16.92 18.16 20.17
N ASP A 107 -17.17 18.00 21.48
CA ASP A 107 -16.17 18.25 22.52
C ASP A 107 -14.99 17.25 22.42
N ASP A 108 -15.28 15.97 22.18
CA ASP A 108 -14.28 14.90 21.98
C ASP A 108 -13.45 15.15 20.71
N LYS A 109 -14.10 15.52 19.59
CA LYS A 109 -13.45 15.90 18.33
C LYS A 109 -12.54 17.12 18.51
N ALA A 110 -12.99 18.15 19.24
CA ALA A 110 -12.18 19.32 19.52
C ALA A 110 -10.97 18.99 20.41
N ALA A 111 -11.14 18.12 21.40
CA ALA A 111 -10.06 17.67 22.27
C ALA A 111 -8.99 16.86 21.51
N ALA A 112 -9.42 15.91 20.67
CA ALA A 112 -8.51 15.12 19.82
C ALA A 112 -7.82 15.97 18.73
N THR A 113 -8.51 16.97 18.17
CA THR A 113 -7.89 17.95 17.25
C THR A 113 -6.80 18.76 17.96
N GLN A 114 -7.06 19.26 19.18
CA GLN A 114 -6.04 19.97 19.95
C GLN A 114 -4.88 19.04 20.35
N ALA A 115 -5.15 17.79 20.71
CA ALA A 115 -4.12 16.81 21.02
C ALA A 115 -3.20 16.52 19.82
N LEU A 116 -3.76 16.51 18.59
CA LEU A 116 -3.00 16.40 17.35
C LEU A 116 -2.15 17.66 17.07
N GLU A 117 -2.71 18.86 17.25
CA GLU A 117 -1.99 20.13 17.10
C GLU A 117 -0.83 20.27 18.12
N ASP A 118 -1.06 19.87 19.36
CA ASP A 118 -0.14 20.00 20.50
C ASP A 118 1.07 19.04 20.43
N LEU A 119 1.03 18.01 19.56
CA LEU A 119 2.20 17.16 19.29
C LEU A 119 3.37 17.99 18.74
N PRO A 120 4.64 17.65 19.09
CA PRO A 120 5.82 18.27 18.52
C PRO A 120 5.81 18.22 16.99
N ALA A 121 6.31 19.25 16.33
CA ALA A 121 6.56 19.23 14.89
C ALA A 121 8.02 18.81 14.63
N GLY A 122 8.19 17.72 13.88
CA GLY A 122 9.47 17.15 13.51
C GLY A 122 9.96 17.57 12.12
N ASP A 123 10.90 16.81 11.57
CA ASP A 123 11.30 16.93 10.16
C ASP A 123 10.24 16.33 9.21
N ALA A 124 10.22 16.77 7.95
CA ALA A 124 9.30 16.28 6.93
C ALA A 124 9.48 14.77 6.62
N PRO A 125 8.50 14.08 6.00
CA PRO A 125 8.57 12.64 5.75
C PRO A 125 9.76 12.20 4.87
N GLY A 126 10.51 11.21 5.34
CA GLY A 126 11.56 10.49 4.60
C GLY A 126 11.03 9.42 3.62
N VAL A 127 9.75 9.48 3.26
CA VAL A 127 9.08 8.56 2.33
C VAL A 127 8.37 9.35 1.23
N ASP A 128 8.25 8.75 0.05
CA ASP A 128 7.39 9.30 -1.00
C ASP A 128 5.92 9.02 -0.65
N TYR A 129 5.10 10.06 -0.59
CA TYR A 129 3.67 9.98 -0.27
C TYR A 129 2.83 10.82 -1.24
N VAL A 130 1.52 10.60 -1.26
CA VAL A 130 0.58 11.33 -2.11
C VAL A 130 -0.42 12.11 -1.26
N TYR A 131 -0.64 13.35 -1.65
CA TYR A 131 -1.60 14.29 -1.09
C TYR A 131 -2.08 15.22 -2.22
N GLU A 132 -3.38 15.58 -2.29
CA GLU A 132 -3.96 16.41 -3.37
C GLU A 132 -3.51 16.02 -4.81
N ASN A 133 -3.50 14.72 -5.15
CA ASN A 133 -2.98 14.17 -6.43
C ASN A 133 -1.53 14.59 -6.79
N THR A 134 -0.74 14.96 -5.78
CA THR A 134 0.67 15.34 -5.90
C THR A 134 1.52 14.35 -5.12
N VAL A 135 2.56 13.80 -5.74
CA VAL A 135 3.60 13.06 -5.02
C VAL A 135 4.50 14.08 -4.33
N HIS A 136 4.63 13.93 -3.02
CA HIS A 136 5.66 14.56 -2.22
C HIS A 136 6.82 13.54 -2.11
N VAL A 137 7.99 13.94 -2.58
CA VAL A 137 9.19 13.08 -2.64
C VAL A 137 10.03 13.29 -1.38
N ALA A 138 10.66 12.24 -0.89
CA ALA A 138 11.51 12.27 0.32
C ALA A 138 12.73 13.23 0.24
N ASP A 139 13.02 13.83 -0.91
CA ASP A 139 14.02 14.90 -1.07
C ASP A 139 13.44 16.33 -0.94
N GLY A 140 12.14 16.45 -0.64
CA GLY A 140 11.40 17.70 -0.51
C GLY A 140 10.91 18.29 -1.84
N SER A 141 11.10 17.60 -2.97
CA SER A 141 10.48 17.96 -4.24
C SER A 141 9.05 17.43 -4.38
N THR A 142 8.30 17.92 -5.36
CA THR A 142 6.96 17.43 -5.68
C THR A 142 6.80 17.11 -7.16
N LEU A 143 6.00 16.09 -7.47
CA LEU A 143 5.71 15.61 -8.83
C LEU A 143 4.19 15.47 -9.00
N PRO A 144 3.57 15.99 -10.06
CA PRO A 144 2.13 15.80 -10.29
C PRO A 144 1.83 14.35 -10.72
N LEU A 145 0.77 13.75 -10.16
CA LEU A 145 0.22 12.52 -10.72
C LEU A 145 -0.67 12.79 -11.94
N PRO A 146 -0.77 11.84 -12.89
CA PRO A 146 -1.75 11.88 -13.97
C PRO A 146 -3.17 12.04 -13.41
N GLN A 147 -3.96 12.95 -13.97
CA GLN A 147 -5.33 13.19 -13.51
C GLN A 147 -6.28 12.12 -14.06
N THR A 148 -6.87 11.34 -13.16
CA THR A 148 -7.81 10.26 -13.49
C THR A 148 -9.25 10.63 -13.08
N GLN A 149 -10.24 9.98 -13.70
CA GLN A 149 -11.66 10.13 -13.29
C GLN A 149 -12.02 9.22 -12.09
N ALA A 150 -11.28 8.12 -11.96
CA ALA A 150 -11.33 7.18 -10.84
C ALA A 150 -10.31 7.58 -9.77
N SER A 151 -10.54 7.17 -8.52
CA SER A 151 -9.67 7.49 -7.39
C SER A 151 -8.36 6.70 -7.49
N ILE A 152 -7.23 7.38 -7.27
CA ILE A 152 -5.90 6.73 -7.23
C ILE A 152 -5.73 6.07 -5.86
N ILE A 153 -5.35 4.79 -5.85
CA ILE A 153 -5.13 3.99 -4.64
C ILE A 153 -3.68 3.50 -4.49
N THR A 154 -2.88 3.54 -5.55
CA THR A 154 -1.44 3.26 -5.52
C THR A 154 -0.76 3.81 -6.77
N ALA A 155 0.52 4.14 -6.70
CA ALA A 155 1.31 4.54 -7.87
C ALA A 155 2.78 4.13 -7.71
N ALA A 156 3.47 3.83 -8.81
CA ALA A 156 4.92 3.63 -8.83
C ALA A 156 5.51 4.25 -10.11
N GLY A 157 6.75 4.73 -10.04
CA GLY A 157 7.48 5.13 -11.25
C GLY A 157 7.70 3.92 -12.16
N TYR A 158 7.47 4.08 -13.47
CA TYR A 158 7.63 2.98 -14.43
C TYR A 158 7.96 3.50 -15.84
N HIS A 159 9.00 2.96 -16.47
CA HIS A 159 9.53 3.39 -17.78
C HIS A 159 9.75 4.92 -17.97
N GLY A 160 9.93 5.67 -16.88
CA GLY A 160 10.08 7.13 -16.89
C GLY A 160 8.77 7.93 -16.82
N GLY A 161 7.62 7.25 -16.80
CA GLY A 161 6.33 7.78 -16.38
C GLY A 161 5.84 7.06 -15.13
N TRP A 162 4.55 6.71 -15.09
CA TRP A 162 3.88 6.13 -13.92
C TRP A 162 3.12 4.85 -14.25
N LEU A 163 3.05 3.94 -13.28
CA LEU A 163 2.09 2.84 -13.23
C LEU A 163 1.16 3.11 -12.04
N VAL A 164 -0.13 3.30 -12.29
CA VAL A 164 -1.10 3.88 -11.34
C VAL A 164 -2.29 2.95 -11.17
N GLY A 165 -2.53 2.48 -9.95
CA GLY A 165 -3.73 1.74 -9.59
C GLY A 165 -4.88 2.69 -9.31
N THR A 166 -5.96 2.56 -10.08
CA THR A 166 -7.20 3.31 -9.87
C THR A 166 -8.37 2.40 -9.53
N ALA A 167 -9.20 2.81 -8.57
CA ALA A 167 -10.48 2.18 -8.28
C ALA A 167 -11.62 3.16 -8.57
N ASP A 168 -12.67 2.67 -9.22
CA ASP A 168 -13.96 3.38 -9.26
C ASP A 168 -14.58 3.38 -7.85
N ASN A 169 -15.37 4.40 -7.53
CA ASN A 169 -15.76 4.73 -6.14
C ASN A 169 -16.77 3.76 -5.47
N GLU A 170 -16.87 2.51 -5.91
CA GLU A 170 -17.64 1.43 -5.26
C GLU A 170 -16.77 0.60 -4.29
N GLY A 171 -15.70 1.22 -3.75
CA GLY A 171 -14.93 0.75 -2.60
C GLY A 171 -13.74 -0.17 -2.93
N ILE A 172 -13.07 -0.65 -1.89
CA ILE A 172 -11.80 -1.42 -1.98
C ILE A 172 -11.98 -2.79 -2.66
N ASN A 173 -13.23 -3.23 -2.88
CA ASN A 173 -13.57 -4.45 -3.62
C ASN A 173 -14.06 -4.18 -5.06
N GLY A 174 -13.98 -2.93 -5.55
CA GLY A 174 -14.36 -2.57 -6.92
C GLY A 174 -13.33 -3.02 -7.97
N ASP A 175 -13.71 -2.90 -9.25
CA ASP A 175 -12.86 -3.27 -10.39
C ASP A 175 -11.62 -2.36 -10.49
N VAL A 176 -10.49 -2.81 -9.92
CA VAL A 176 -9.23 -2.06 -9.99
C VAL A 176 -8.67 -2.10 -11.41
N THR A 177 -8.44 -0.92 -11.98
CA THR A 177 -7.73 -0.73 -13.25
C THR A 177 -6.33 -0.21 -12.97
N LEU A 178 -5.31 -0.92 -13.44
CA LEU A 178 -3.93 -0.45 -13.47
C LEU A 178 -3.67 0.27 -14.79
N ARG A 179 -3.24 1.53 -14.70
CA ARG A 179 -3.04 2.46 -15.82
C ARG A 179 -1.57 2.80 -15.95
N GLN A 180 -1.02 2.66 -17.15
CA GLN A 180 0.34 3.06 -17.46
C GLN A 180 0.35 4.40 -18.16
N PHE A 181 1.18 5.31 -17.68
CA PHE A 181 1.42 6.63 -18.27
C PHE A 181 2.87 6.76 -18.70
N ASP A 182 3.11 7.38 -19.85
CA ASP A 182 4.46 7.69 -20.34
C ASP A 182 5.10 8.89 -19.61
N ALA A 183 6.36 9.19 -19.94
CA ALA A 183 7.11 10.33 -19.43
C ALA A 183 6.56 11.71 -19.88
N GLN A 184 5.45 11.76 -20.60
CA GLN A 184 4.71 12.96 -20.98
C GLN A 184 3.33 13.04 -20.27
N GLY A 185 2.95 12.02 -19.49
CA GLY A 185 1.65 11.93 -18.83
C GLY A 185 0.53 11.38 -19.73
N THR A 186 0.87 10.78 -20.88
CA THR A 186 -0.11 10.13 -21.78
C THR A 186 -0.42 8.72 -21.28
N GLU A 187 -1.70 8.36 -21.13
CA GLU A 187 -2.08 6.95 -20.88
C GLU A 187 -1.73 6.09 -22.10
N VAL A 188 -0.90 5.05 -21.90
CA VAL A 188 -0.45 4.11 -22.95
C VAL A 188 -1.09 2.73 -22.83
N SER A 189 -1.52 2.34 -21.63
CA SER A 189 -2.28 1.11 -21.39
C SER A 189 -3.17 1.24 -20.15
N ALA A 190 -4.25 0.48 -20.11
CA ALA A 190 -5.13 0.33 -18.95
C ALA A 190 -5.66 -1.11 -18.92
N THR A 191 -5.46 -1.80 -17.80
CA THR A 191 -5.74 -3.24 -17.65
C THR A 191 -6.37 -3.54 -16.29
N GLU A 192 -7.33 -4.47 -16.24
CA GLU A 192 -7.89 -5.00 -15.00
C GLU A 192 -6.79 -5.66 -14.14
N ALA A 193 -6.77 -5.40 -12.83
CA ALA A 193 -5.60 -5.64 -12.01
C ALA A 193 -5.92 -5.83 -10.51
N ALA A 194 -4.88 -6.01 -9.71
CA ALA A 194 -4.94 -5.90 -8.26
C ALA A 194 -4.42 -4.53 -7.79
N GLY A 195 -4.98 -4.02 -6.68
CA GLY A 195 -4.59 -2.74 -6.08
C GLY A 195 -3.24 -2.72 -5.36
N SER A 196 -2.32 -3.64 -5.69
CA SER A 196 -1.00 -3.77 -5.06
C SER A 196 0.12 -3.67 -6.08
N LEU A 197 1.00 -2.68 -5.85
CA LEU A 197 2.29 -2.50 -6.50
C LEU A 197 3.36 -2.71 -5.43
N VAL A 198 4.43 -3.45 -5.73
CA VAL A 198 5.51 -3.71 -4.75
C VAL A 198 6.89 -3.63 -5.40
N VAL A 199 7.83 -2.98 -4.72
CA VAL A 199 9.20 -2.75 -5.19
C VAL A 199 10.20 -3.58 -4.36
N SER A 200 11.35 -3.92 -4.94
CA SER A 200 12.45 -4.61 -4.24
C SER A 200 13.23 -3.66 -3.32
N ASN A 201 13.86 -4.19 -2.26
CA ASN A 201 14.64 -3.42 -1.24
C ASN A 201 15.99 -2.84 -1.78
N ASP A 202 16.09 -2.72 -3.10
CA ASP A 202 17.16 -2.01 -3.80
C ASP A 202 16.63 -0.99 -4.83
N GLY A 203 15.31 -0.89 -5.01
CA GLY A 203 14.65 -0.01 -5.98
C GLY A 203 14.78 -0.43 -7.44
N THR A 204 15.21 -1.66 -7.73
CA THR A 204 15.47 -2.10 -9.11
C THR A 204 14.32 -2.85 -9.76
N GLN A 205 13.47 -3.55 -8.99
CA GLN A 205 12.36 -4.36 -9.51
C GLN A 205 11.01 -3.86 -9.00
N LEU A 206 10.00 -3.83 -9.86
CA LEU A 206 8.60 -3.52 -9.57
C LEU A 206 7.74 -4.73 -9.94
N ALA A 207 6.86 -5.16 -9.06
CA ALA A 207 5.90 -6.24 -9.26
C ALA A 207 4.45 -5.75 -9.15
N TRP A 208 3.58 -6.34 -9.97
CA TRP A 208 2.14 -6.11 -10.01
C TRP A 208 1.42 -7.35 -10.57
N TRP A 209 0.09 -7.37 -10.54
CA TRP A 209 -0.71 -8.43 -11.16
C TRP A 209 -1.83 -7.84 -12.03
N THR A 210 -2.08 -8.47 -13.18
CA THR A 210 -3.15 -8.12 -14.12
C THR A 210 -4.02 -9.31 -14.46
N TRP A 211 -5.30 -9.07 -14.74
CA TRP A 211 -6.20 -10.07 -15.31
C TRP A 211 -6.28 -9.93 -16.84
N ASN A 212 -5.78 -10.94 -17.56
CA ASN A 212 -5.91 -10.99 -19.01
C ASN A 212 -7.33 -11.41 -19.39
N GLN A 213 -8.19 -10.41 -19.64
CA GLN A 213 -9.59 -10.64 -20.04
C GLN A 213 -9.77 -11.47 -21.32
N LYS A 214 -8.78 -11.52 -22.22
CA LYS A 214 -8.86 -12.25 -23.50
C LYS A 214 -8.64 -13.74 -23.31
N ASP A 215 -7.59 -14.10 -22.58
CA ASP A 215 -7.16 -15.49 -22.39
C ASP A 215 -7.68 -16.10 -21.07
N LYS A 216 -8.29 -15.27 -20.21
CA LYS A 216 -8.92 -15.63 -18.91
C LYS A 216 -7.94 -16.28 -17.93
N VAL A 217 -6.79 -15.64 -17.79
CA VAL A 217 -5.71 -16.02 -16.87
C VAL A 217 -5.22 -14.78 -16.12
N GLY A 218 -4.79 -14.97 -14.88
CA GLY A 218 -4.08 -13.94 -14.12
C GLY A 218 -2.59 -13.97 -14.45
N GLU A 219 -1.98 -12.81 -14.61
CA GLU A 219 -0.58 -12.63 -14.97
C GLU A 219 0.10 -11.82 -13.87
N LEU A 220 1.05 -12.45 -13.16
CA LEU A 220 1.94 -11.79 -12.21
C LEU A 220 3.16 -11.30 -12.97
N HIS A 221 3.55 -10.05 -12.78
CA HIS A 221 4.64 -9.40 -13.51
C HIS A 221 5.77 -9.00 -12.55
N SER A 222 7.01 -9.01 -13.03
CA SER A 222 8.15 -8.33 -12.41
C SER A 222 9.02 -7.68 -13.49
N ALA A 223 9.22 -6.36 -13.41
CA ALA A 223 10.00 -5.60 -14.38
C ALA A 223 10.92 -4.59 -13.71
N GLY A 224 11.81 -3.95 -14.47
CA GLY A 224 12.70 -2.91 -13.97
C GLY A 224 11.92 -1.66 -13.53
N ALA A 225 11.97 -1.32 -12.24
CA ALA A 225 11.22 -0.18 -11.68
C ALA A 225 11.67 1.16 -12.29
N SER A 226 12.95 1.34 -12.57
CA SER A 226 13.50 2.58 -13.15
C SER A 226 14.34 2.33 -14.41
N GLY A 227 13.85 2.80 -15.55
CA GLY A 227 14.64 2.91 -16.78
C GLY A 227 13.87 2.81 -18.10
N MET A 228 14.45 3.40 -19.15
CA MET A 228 14.06 3.19 -20.55
C MET A 228 14.62 1.85 -21.09
N GLY A 229 14.45 0.77 -20.33
CA GLY A 229 14.80 -0.58 -20.76
C GLY A 229 13.64 -1.20 -21.53
N GLU A 230 13.81 -1.50 -22.82
CA GLU A 230 12.87 -2.33 -23.57
C GLU A 230 12.99 -3.78 -23.07
N GLY A 231 11.95 -4.26 -22.38
CA GLY A 231 11.82 -5.63 -21.91
C GLY A 231 10.56 -5.76 -21.07
N ASP A 232 9.64 -6.64 -21.48
CA ASP A 232 8.25 -6.73 -20.99
C ASP A 232 8.12 -7.35 -19.57
N GLY A 233 9.14 -7.20 -18.74
CA GLY A 233 9.32 -7.91 -17.48
C GLY A 233 9.58 -9.41 -17.67
N ALA A 234 9.52 -10.13 -16.54
CA ALA A 234 9.21 -11.53 -16.51
C ALA A 234 7.74 -11.69 -16.06
N VAL A 235 7.04 -12.68 -16.62
CA VAL A 235 5.60 -12.88 -16.41
C VAL A 235 5.36 -14.32 -15.97
N GLN A 236 4.52 -14.51 -14.96
CA GLN A 236 4.13 -15.82 -14.43
C GLN A 236 2.60 -15.94 -14.43
N GLU A 237 2.06 -16.94 -15.15
CA GLU A 237 0.63 -17.25 -15.08
C GLU A 237 0.26 -17.71 -13.66
N THR A 238 -0.75 -17.07 -13.04
CA THR A 238 -1.29 -17.44 -11.73
C THR A 238 -2.49 -18.39 -11.82
N GLY A 239 -2.79 -18.89 -13.02
CA GLY A 239 -3.85 -19.87 -13.28
C GLY A 239 -5.24 -19.39 -12.86
N LYS A 240 -5.89 -20.15 -11.98
CA LYS A 240 -7.29 -19.95 -11.56
C LYS A 240 -7.49 -19.04 -10.33
N ALA A 241 -6.48 -18.28 -9.93
CA ALA A 241 -6.67 -17.25 -8.91
C ALA A 241 -7.68 -16.20 -9.42
N SER A 242 -8.70 -15.89 -8.62
CA SER A 242 -9.67 -14.85 -8.95
C SER A 242 -9.14 -13.45 -8.61
N TYR A 243 -8.13 -13.38 -7.74
CA TYR A 243 -7.43 -12.17 -7.35
C TYR A 243 -6.04 -12.56 -6.83
N VAL A 244 -5.03 -11.70 -7.03
CA VAL A 244 -3.66 -11.95 -6.54
C VAL A 244 -3.04 -10.67 -6.03
N LEU A 245 -2.55 -10.70 -4.79
CA LEU A 245 -1.73 -9.62 -4.23
C LEU A 245 -0.24 -9.99 -4.30
N PRO A 246 0.60 -9.28 -5.05
CA PRO A 246 2.02 -9.20 -4.75
C PRO A 246 2.21 -8.65 -3.32
N VAL A 247 3.12 -9.26 -2.55
CA VAL A 247 3.39 -8.88 -1.15
C VAL A 247 4.78 -8.29 -0.98
N GLY A 248 5.79 -8.87 -1.65
CA GLY A 248 7.15 -8.37 -1.69
C GLY A 248 8.19 -9.44 -2.02
N TYR A 249 9.46 -9.03 -2.11
CA TYR A 249 10.55 -9.89 -2.55
C TYR A 249 11.27 -10.57 -1.38
N VAL A 250 11.69 -11.82 -1.59
CA VAL A 250 12.58 -12.57 -0.70
C VAL A 250 13.84 -13.02 -1.45
N GLY A 251 14.95 -13.11 -0.72
CA GLY A 251 16.24 -13.57 -1.26
C GLY A 251 16.67 -12.82 -2.53
N VAL A 252 17.06 -13.58 -3.56
CA VAL A 252 17.68 -13.06 -4.79
C VAL A 252 16.65 -12.68 -5.86
N GLY A 253 15.54 -12.05 -5.45
CA GLY A 253 14.48 -11.56 -6.35
C GLY A 253 13.33 -12.55 -6.58
N GLU A 254 13.11 -13.50 -5.68
CA GLU A 254 11.90 -14.32 -5.70
C GLU A 254 10.72 -13.50 -5.14
N LEU A 255 9.56 -13.54 -5.79
CA LEU A 255 8.39 -12.72 -5.42
C LEU A 255 7.40 -13.54 -4.59
N VAL A 256 7.09 -13.04 -3.40
CA VAL A 256 6.00 -13.55 -2.55
C VAL A 256 4.68 -12.92 -2.99
N PHE A 257 3.68 -13.76 -3.19
CA PHE A 257 2.34 -13.35 -3.62
C PHE A 257 1.25 -14.18 -2.95
N GLN A 258 0.09 -13.58 -2.78
CA GLN A 258 -1.08 -14.17 -2.13
C GLN A 258 -2.22 -14.30 -3.15
N PRO A 259 -2.33 -15.44 -3.85
CA PRO A 259 -3.49 -15.73 -4.68
C PRO A 259 -4.69 -16.16 -3.83
N THR A 260 -5.83 -15.54 -4.11
CA THR A 260 -7.15 -15.95 -3.63
C THR A 260 -7.83 -16.83 -4.68
N VAL A 261 -8.33 -17.98 -4.27
CA VAL A 261 -9.08 -18.92 -5.13
C VAL A 261 -10.48 -19.15 -4.55
N GLU A 262 -11.51 -19.04 -5.39
CA GLU A 262 -12.91 -19.25 -4.99
C GLU A 262 -13.10 -20.62 -4.31
N GLY A 263 -13.74 -20.63 -3.14
CA GLY A 263 -13.98 -21.84 -2.35
C GLY A 263 -12.76 -22.41 -1.61
N VAL A 264 -11.57 -21.81 -1.77
CA VAL A 264 -10.35 -22.16 -1.02
C VAL A 264 -9.96 -21.03 -0.06
N GLY A 265 -10.05 -19.77 -0.50
CA GLY A 265 -9.57 -18.60 0.23
C GLY A 265 -8.19 -18.13 -0.26
N PRO A 266 -7.50 -17.25 0.51
CA PRO A 266 -6.11 -16.88 0.25
C PRO A 266 -5.16 -18.06 0.56
N THR A 267 -4.03 -18.06 -0.13
CA THR A 267 -2.87 -18.92 0.14
C THR A 267 -1.61 -18.08 -0.06
N VAL A 268 -0.46 -18.45 0.52
CA VAL A 268 0.82 -17.76 0.31
C VAL A 268 1.72 -18.59 -0.60
N LYS A 269 2.26 -17.96 -1.65
CA LYS A 269 3.15 -18.59 -2.63
C LYS A 269 4.39 -17.73 -2.89
N VAL A 270 5.43 -18.35 -3.43
CA VAL A 270 6.64 -17.68 -3.92
C VAL A 270 6.98 -18.16 -5.32
N ALA A 271 7.29 -17.24 -6.24
CA ALA A 271 7.68 -17.51 -7.62
C ALA A 271 9.10 -16.99 -7.94
N ASP A 272 9.83 -17.73 -8.76
CA ASP A 272 11.14 -17.31 -9.30
C ASP A 272 11.09 -16.80 -10.76
N PHE A 273 9.88 -16.71 -11.33
CA PHE A 273 9.60 -16.37 -12.73
C PHE A 273 10.27 -17.28 -13.78
N THR A 274 10.58 -18.53 -13.41
CA THR A 274 11.04 -19.59 -14.32
C THR A 274 10.08 -20.80 -14.34
N ASP A 275 8.79 -20.54 -14.13
CA ASP A 275 7.71 -21.50 -13.91
C ASP A 275 7.82 -22.34 -12.62
N ASN A 276 8.79 -22.06 -11.73
CA ASN A 276 8.80 -22.63 -10.38
C ASN A 276 7.98 -21.74 -9.44
N VAL A 277 6.90 -22.31 -8.90
CA VAL A 277 6.10 -21.72 -7.83
C VAL A 277 6.04 -22.69 -6.67
N ARG A 278 6.35 -22.21 -5.45
CA ARG A 278 6.21 -22.98 -4.20
C ARG A 278 5.10 -22.42 -3.33
N ASP A 279 4.53 -23.30 -2.51
CA ASP A 279 3.57 -22.97 -1.45
C ASP A 279 4.28 -22.71 -0.12
N ILE A 280 3.70 -21.82 0.69
CA ILE A 280 4.10 -21.52 2.08
C ILE A 280 2.92 -21.91 2.98
N ASP A 281 2.66 -23.21 3.09
CA ASP A 281 1.49 -23.81 3.80
C ASP A 281 1.36 -23.41 5.28
N THR A 282 2.42 -22.84 5.86
CA THR A 282 2.49 -22.33 7.25
C THR A 282 1.85 -20.95 7.43
N LEU A 283 1.44 -20.28 6.34
CA LEU A 283 0.76 -18.99 6.34
C LEU A 283 -0.57 -19.04 5.57
N GLY A 284 -1.63 -18.48 6.16
CA GLY A 284 -2.91 -18.25 5.47
C GLY A 284 -2.93 -16.94 4.68
N SER A 285 -2.18 -15.95 5.16
CA SER A 285 -1.95 -14.66 4.51
C SER A 285 -0.54 -14.16 4.79
N ALA A 286 0.00 -13.34 3.88
CA ALA A 286 1.30 -12.69 4.03
C ALA A 286 1.14 -11.17 3.90
N SER A 287 1.84 -10.44 4.76
CA SER A 287 1.68 -9.00 4.96
C SER A 287 3.00 -8.22 4.89
N GLY A 288 4.13 -8.92 4.89
CA GLY A 288 5.46 -8.32 4.73
C GLY A 288 6.53 -9.33 4.36
N THR A 289 7.59 -8.86 3.72
CA THR A 289 8.77 -9.66 3.35
C THR A 289 10.04 -8.93 3.73
N ASP A 290 11.02 -9.68 4.22
CA ASP A 290 12.38 -9.21 4.44
C ASP A 290 13.28 -9.90 3.40
N GLN A 291 13.71 -9.10 2.42
CA GLN A 291 14.57 -9.55 1.33
C GLN A 291 16.02 -9.79 1.79
N ILE A 292 16.48 -9.12 2.86
CA ILE A 292 17.87 -9.18 3.34
C ILE A 292 18.13 -10.49 4.08
N ASN A 293 17.21 -10.91 4.94
CA ASN A 293 17.36 -12.11 5.78
C ASN A 293 16.39 -13.23 5.37
N ASN A 294 15.72 -13.12 4.22
CA ASN A 294 14.87 -14.15 3.60
C ASN A 294 13.70 -14.60 4.50
N ARG A 295 12.87 -13.66 4.95
CA ARG A 295 11.72 -13.94 5.84
C ARG A 295 10.41 -13.44 5.26
N ILE A 296 9.32 -14.10 5.62
CA ILE A 296 7.94 -13.69 5.32
C ILE A 296 7.19 -13.51 6.64
N ALA A 297 6.52 -12.38 6.81
CA ALA A 297 5.60 -12.12 7.91
C ALA A 297 4.15 -12.30 7.42
N GLY A 298 3.31 -12.86 8.28
CA GLY A 298 1.94 -13.18 7.93
C GLY A 298 1.10 -13.66 9.11
N GLN A 299 -0.01 -14.33 8.81
CA GLN A 299 -0.93 -14.90 9.79
C GLN A 299 -1.10 -16.40 9.56
N ALA A 300 -1.40 -17.13 10.63
CA ALA A 300 -1.65 -18.57 10.58
C ALA A 300 -2.87 -18.93 9.72
N PRO A 301 -2.87 -20.10 9.04
CA PRO A 301 -4.05 -20.60 8.35
C PRO A 301 -5.26 -20.75 9.29
N GLY A 302 -6.33 -20.02 9.00
CA GLY A 302 -7.67 -20.26 9.55
C GLY A 302 -8.03 -19.54 10.86
N ASP A 303 -7.09 -18.93 11.60
CA ASP A 303 -7.42 -18.15 12.80
C ASP A 303 -7.46 -16.62 12.58
N GLY A 304 -6.59 -16.08 11.71
CA GLY A 304 -6.48 -14.64 11.45
C GLY A 304 -6.01 -13.80 12.66
N LEU A 305 -5.50 -14.45 13.71
CA LEU A 305 -5.14 -13.86 15.01
C LEU A 305 -3.75 -14.31 15.51
N THR A 306 -3.15 -15.35 14.93
CA THR A 306 -1.79 -15.79 15.27
C THR A 306 -0.81 -15.27 14.23
N GLY A 307 0.00 -14.29 14.62
CA GLY A 307 1.09 -13.76 13.80
C GLY A 307 2.20 -14.79 13.63
N ARG A 308 2.80 -14.88 12.45
CA ARG A 308 3.89 -15.81 12.13
C ARG A 308 4.98 -15.16 11.29
N VAL A 309 6.24 -15.49 11.61
CA VAL A 309 7.40 -15.24 10.74
C VAL A 309 8.02 -16.58 10.34
N VAL A 310 8.23 -16.76 9.03
CA VAL A 310 8.70 -18.00 8.41
C VAL A 310 9.89 -17.74 7.48
N ASP A 311 10.72 -18.76 7.24
CA ASP A 311 11.79 -18.68 6.22
C ASP A 311 11.17 -18.66 4.81
N GLY A 312 11.64 -17.73 3.97
CA GLY A 312 11.08 -17.51 2.63
C GLY A 312 11.39 -18.63 1.62
N THR A 313 12.37 -19.49 1.88
CA THR A 313 12.77 -20.60 1.01
C THR A 313 12.12 -21.92 1.44
N THR A 314 12.12 -22.26 2.73
CA THR A 314 11.56 -23.53 3.23
C THR A 314 10.11 -23.44 3.69
N GLY A 315 9.63 -22.24 4.02
CA GLY A 315 8.34 -22.04 4.69
C GLY A 315 8.32 -22.50 6.15
N GLU A 316 9.45 -22.91 6.72
CA GLU A 316 9.53 -23.34 8.13
C GLU A 316 9.33 -22.14 9.07
N GLU A 317 8.61 -22.37 10.18
CA GLU A 317 8.32 -21.36 11.18
C GLU A 317 9.58 -20.97 11.98
N ILE A 318 9.87 -19.67 12.02
CA ILE A 318 10.94 -19.10 12.85
C ILE A 318 10.39 -18.73 14.22
N TRP A 319 9.23 -18.05 14.27
CA TRP A 319 8.45 -17.80 15.48
C TRP A 319 6.98 -17.48 15.17
N HIS A 320 6.11 -17.58 16.19
CA HIS A 320 4.72 -17.14 16.16
C HIS A 320 4.35 -16.30 17.39
N LYS A 321 3.25 -15.54 17.32
CA LYS A 321 2.76 -14.66 18.38
C LYS A 321 1.23 -14.62 18.38
N ASP A 322 0.62 -15.27 19.37
CA ASP A 322 -0.84 -15.40 19.51
C ASP A 322 -1.51 -14.06 19.87
N GLY A 323 -2.60 -13.72 19.19
CA GLY A 323 -3.36 -12.49 19.44
C GLY A 323 -2.81 -11.24 18.74
N TRP A 324 -1.96 -11.41 17.74
CA TRP A 324 -1.30 -10.33 17.00
C TRP A 324 -1.40 -10.52 15.49
N ARG A 325 -1.69 -9.44 14.77
CA ARG A 325 -1.51 -9.36 13.31
C ARG A 325 -0.13 -8.75 13.03
N LEU A 326 0.58 -9.27 12.04
CA LEU A 326 1.90 -8.76 11.65
C LEU A 326 1.77 -7.94 10.36
N GLY A 327 2.59 -6.92 10.21
CA GLY A 327 2.67 -6.04 9.04
C GLY A 327 3.98 -6.19 8.27
N ARG A 328 4.60 -5.05 7.90
CA ARG A 328 5.85 -5.00 7.15
C ARG A 328 7.08 -4.95 8.06
N PHE A 329 8.19 -5.53 7.61
CA PHE A 329 9.51 -5.40 8.24
C PHE A 329 10.12 -4.01 7.97
N SER A 330 11.06 -3.58 8.82
CA SER A 330 11.93 -2.42 8.57
C SER A 330 12.82 -2.64 7.33
N PRO A 331 13.38 -1.58 6.71
CA PRO A 331 14.22 -1.70 5.52
C PRO A 331 15.48 -2.57 5.73
N ASP A 332 16.09 -2.54 6.92
CA ASP A 332 17.18 -3.45 7.29
C ASP A 332 16.73 -4.84 7.79
N GLY A 333 15.43 -5.00 8.07
CA GLY A 333 14.80 -6.21 8.59
C GLY A 333 14.95 -6.45 10.11
N THR A 334 15.50 -5.52 10.90
CA THR A 334 15.61 -5.71 12.37
C THR A 334 14.26 -5.67 13.08
N HIS A 335 13.30 -4.90 12.55
CA HIS A 335 12.01 -4.65 13.19
C HIS A 335 10.82 -5.03 12.30
N LEU A 336 9.62 -5.11 12.92
CA LEU A 336 8.39 -5.56 12.27
C LEU A 336 7.17 -4.85 12.89
N ILE A 337 6.32 -4.24 12.05
CA ILE A 337 5.03 -3.68 12.49
C ILE A 337 4.13 -4.82 12.96
N ALA A 338 3.38 -4.61 14.04
CA ALA A 338 2.31 -5.49 14.47
C ALA A 338 1.13 -4.72 15.07
N TYR A 339 -0.04 -5.38 15.13
CA TYR A 339 -1.26 -4.84 15.71
C TYR A 339 -1.86 -5.84 16.71
N GLU A 340 -2.32 -5.35 17.87
CA GLU A 340 -2.91 -6.22 18.89
C GLU A 340 -4.33 -6.63 18.48
N ALA A 341 -4.47 -7.86 17.98
CA ALA A 341 -5.61 -8.28 17.17
C ALA A 341 -6.91 -8.53 17.96
N ASN A 342 -6.82 -8.58 19.29
CA ASN A 342 -7.96 -8.75 20.20
C ASN A 342 -8.44 -7.42 20.83
N SER A 343 -7.75 -6.31 20.54
CA SER A 343 -8.14 -4.97 20.99
C SER A 343 -9.24 -4.38 20.08
N PRO A 344 -10.02 -3.39 20.57
CA PRO A 344 -10.97 -2.66 19.73
C PRO A 344 -10.28 -2.03 18.51
N ASP A 345 -11.03 -1.82 17.43
CA ASP A 345 -10.56 -0.99 16.32
C ASP A 345 -10.71 0.50 16.70
N PRO A 346 -9.73 1.38 16.42
CA PRO A 346 -8.47 1.09 15.73
C PRO A 346 -7.44 0.44 16.67
N GLN A 347 -6.72 -0.56 16.17
CA GLN A 347 -5.93 -1.47 17.02
C GLN A 347 -4.62 -0.79 17.51
N PRO A 348 -4.13 -1.10 18.73
CA PRO A 348 -2.82 -0.63 19.18
C PRO A 348 -1.71 -1.04 18.21
N ILE A 349 -0.89 -0.07 17.81
CA ILE A 349 0.26 -0.26 16.91
C ILE A 349 1.46 -0.65 17.78
N ALA A 350 2.20 -1.67 17.37
CA ALA A 350 3.46 -2.04 18.01
C ALA A 350 4.59 -2.23 16.98
N ILE A 351 5.81 -1.99 17.45
CA ILE A 351 7.04 -2.41 16.80
C ILE A 351 7.57 -3.63 17.55
N LEU A 352 7.81 -4.72 16.82
CA LEU A 352 8.43 -5.93 17.33
C LEU A 352 9.90 -6.03 16.90
N ASP A 353 10.71 -6.73 17.67
CA ASP A 353 11.97 -7.30 17.18
C ASP A 353 11.63 -8.43 16.20
N ALA A 354 12.15 -8.35 14.98
CA ALA A 354 11.80 -9.28 13.91
C ALA A 354 12.40 -10.69 14.08
N ALA A 355 13.40 -10.86 14.94
CA ALA A 355 14.08 -12.15 15.17
C ALA A 355 13.42 -12.97 16.28
N THR A 356 12.69 -12.33 17.20
CA THR A 356 12.14 -12.93 18.42
C THR A 356 10.63 -12.75 18.59
N GLY A 357 10.05 -11.70 17.99
CA GLY A 357 8.67 -11.29 18.24
C GLY A 357 8.45 -10.59 19.59
N GLU A 358 9.50 -10.21 20.33
CA GLU A 358 9.39 -9.37 21.53
C GLU A 358 8.93 -7.94 21.14
N VAL A 359 8.18 -7.27 22.03
CA VAL A 359 7.69 -5.89 21.78
C VAL A 359 8.80 -4.91 22.15
N VAL A 360 9.15 -4.03 21.21
CA VAL A 360 10.12 -2.94 21.40
C VAL A 360 9.40 -1.69 21.90
N THR A 361 8.33 -1.29 21.21
CA THR A 361 7.42 -0.22 21.62
C THR A 361 5.99 -0.52 21.16
N GLN A 362 5.00 0.08 21.83
CA GLN A 362 3.57 -0.04 21.53
C GLN A 362 2.86 1.25 21.92
N ILE A 363 1.92 1.71 21.09
CA ILE A 363 1.09 2.91 21.32
C ILE A 363 -0.37 2.63 20.96
N ASN A 364 -1.29 3.22 21.72
CA ASN A 364 -2.72 3.19 21.48
C ASN A 364 -3.22 4.61 21.19
N LEU A 365 -3.08 5.03 19.92
CA LEU A 365 -3.45 6.36 19.45
C LEU A 365 -4.92 6.75 19.76
N HIS A 366 -5.81 5.77 19.91
CA HIS A 366 -7.21 6.01 20.26
C HIS A 366 -7.39 6.36 21.74
N ASP A 367 -6.96 5.48 22.65
CA ASP A 367 -7.14 5.69 24.09
C ASP A 367 -6.22 6.81 24.63
N GLU A 368 -5.09 7.08 23.98
CA GLU A 368 -4.11 8.08 24.42
C GLU A 368 -4.32 9.47 23.80
N HIS A 369 -4.81 9.56 22.55
CA HIS A 369 -4.94 10.83 21.80
C HIS A 369 -6.31 11.06 21.14
N GLY A 370 -7.24 10.09 21.16
CA GLY A 370 -8.53 10.18 20.46
C GLY A 370 -8.42 10.03 18.93
N LEU A 371 -7.32 9.47 18.43
CA LEU A 371 -7.00 9.37 17.01
C LEU A 371 -7.27 7.96 16.46
N GLY A 372 -7.69 7.89 15.21
CA GLY A 372 -7.62 6.72 14.35
C GLY A 372 -6.44 6.82 13.39
N TYR A 373 -6.22 5.76 12.62
CA TYR A 373 -5.21 5.73 11.58
C TYR A 373 -5.67 4.90 10.38
N GLY A 374 -5.12 5.21 9.21
CA GLY A 374 -5.27 4.45 7.97
C GLY A 374 -4.06 3.54 7.74
N ASP A 375 -3.16 3.96 6.86
CA ASP A 375 -1.90 3.25 6.62
C ASP A 375 -0.84 3.51 7.70
N VAL A 376 0.01 2.49 7.91
CA VAL A 376 1.25 2.56 8.71
C VAL A 376 2.39 1.98 7.87
N VAL A 377 3.49 2.72 7.74
CA VAL A 377 4.68 2.30 6.97
C VAL A 377 5.97 2.59 7.73
N TRP A 378 7.05 1.90 7.36
CA TRP A 378 8.40 2.25 7.81
C TRP A 378 8.94 3.47 7.07
N GLU A 379 9.47 4.43 7.82
CA GLU A 379 10.15 5.62 7.31
C GLU A 379 11.67 5.45 7.26
N ASP A 380 12.26 4.75 8.21
CA ASP A 380 13.61 4.23 8.10
C ASP A 380 13.74 2.92 8.89
N ASP A 381 14.92 2.61 9.42
CA ASP A 381 15.15 1.40 10.22
C ASP A 381 14.61 1.54 11.67
N ASP A 382 14.43 2.78 12.15
CA ASP A 382 14.13 3.13 13.55
C ASP A 382 12.74 3.83 13.74
N SER A 383 12.02 4.14 12.65
CA SER A 383 10.78 4.93 12.72
C SER A 383 9.65 4.47 11.79
N LEU A 384 8.41 4.63 12.27
CA LEU A 384 7.17 4.46 11.50
C LEU A 384 6.55 5.82 11.16
N LEU A 385 5.96 5.94 9.97
CA LEU A 385 4.94 6.94 9.66
C LEU A 385 3.54 6.34 9.71
N VAL A 386 2.63 7.06 10.35
CA VAL A 386 1.22 6.73 10.54
C VAL A 386 0.38 7.82 9.88
N ASN A 387 -0.50 7.44 8.95
CA ASN A 387 -1.56 8.33 8.47
C ASN A 387 -2.65 8.41 9.56
N ALA A 388 -2.61 9.43 10.42
CA ALA A 388 -3.49 9.57 11.57
C ALA A 388 -4.58 10.63 11.35
N TYR A 389 -5.77 10.38 11.88
CA TYR A 389 -6.92 11.28 11.82
C TYR A 389 -7.68 11.31 13.15
N VAL A 390 -8.39 12.39 13.44
CA VAL A 390 -9.25 12.51 14.63
C VAL A 390 -10.40 11.53 14.52
N PHE A 391 -10.54 10.57 15.45
CA PHE A 391 -11.55 9.51 15.34
C PHE A 391 -12.97 10.01 15.64
N ALA A 392 -13.10 10.94 16.59
CA ALA A 392 -14.40 11.49 16.99
C ALA A 392 -15.00 12.41 15.91
N GLY A 393 -16.30 12.24 15.64
CA GLY A 393 -17.03 13.03 14.65
C GLY A 393 -18.27 12.30 14.13
N THR A 394 -18.63 12.57 12.88
CA THR A 394 -19.62 11.80 12.11
C THR A 394 -19.15 11.75 10.67
N ASP A 395 -19.44 10.65 9.96
CA ASP A 395 -19.00 10.34 8.58
C ASP A 395 -19.34 11.42 7.52
N ALA A 396 -20.13 12.44 7.87
CA ALA A 396 -20.52 13.57 7.04
C ALA A 396 -19.68 14.84 7.27
N GLU A 397 -18.71 14.82 8.18
CA GLU A 397 -17.81 15.95 8.48
C GLU A 397 -16.35 15.61 8.12
N PRO A 398 -15.51 16.62 7.79
CA PRO A 398 -14.06 16.46 7.75
C PRO A 398 -13.50 15.94 9.08
N HIS A 399 -12.54 15.01 9.02
CA HIS A 399 -11.82 14.47 10.18
C HIS A 399 -10.35 14.93 10.12
N PRO A 400 -9.93 15.94 10.91
CA PRO A 400 -8.58 16.50 10.83
C PRO A 400 -7.49 15.44 11.00
N GLY A 401 -6.39 15.56 10.26
CA GLY A 401 -5.35 14.52 10.20
C GLY A 401 -3.96 15.04 9.86
N ALA A 402 -2.97 14.18 10.08
CA ALA A 402 -1.56 14.45 9.79
C ALA A 402 -0.79 13.14 9.63
N LEU A 403 0.39 13.19 9.00
CA LEU A 403 1.36 12.11 9.11
C LEU A 403 2.10 12.25 10.45
N LEU A 404 2.01 11.22 11.29
CA LEU A 404 2.73 11.13 12.57
C LEU A 404 3.92 10.19 12.45
N ARG A 405 5.05 10.57 13.06
CA ARG A 405 6.25 9.75 13.20
C ARG A 405 6.29 9.14 14.59
N LEU A 406 6.49 7.82 14.67
CA LEU A 406 6.65 7.05 15.91
C LEU A 406 8.04 6.39 15.93
N GLY A 407 8.87 6.70 16.93
CA GLY A 407 10.20 6.12 17.11
C GLY A 407 10.21 4.81 17.92
N LEU A 408 11.33 4.05 17.86
CA LEU A 408 11.52 2.82 18.65
C LEU A 408 11.41 3.02 20.18
N ASP A 409 11.60 4.23 20.68
CA ASP A 409 11.48 4.60 22.10
C ASP A 409 10.04 4.99 22.51
N GLY A 410 9.14 5.15 21.54
CA GLY A 410 7.76 5.58 21.74
C GLY A 410 7.55 7.10 21.67
N ASP A 411 8.57 7.90 21.33
CA ASP A 411 8.35 9.33 21.05
C ASP A 411 7.48 9.48 19.77
N LEU A 412 6.52 10.40 19.84
CA LEU A 412 5.51 10.66 18.80
C LEU A 412 5.54 12.15 18.41
N GLU A 413 5.72 12.42 17.12
CA GLU A 413 5.74 13.79 16.57
C GLU A 413 4.97 13.88 15.24
N ARG A 414 4.58 15.10 14.84
CA ARG A 414 4.00 15.40 13.53
C ARG A 414 5.10 15.58 12.49
N ALA A 415 5.06 14.79 11.42
CA ALA A 415 5.88 14.98 10.23
C ALA A 415 5.27 15.98 9.24
N THR A 416 3.97 16.33 9.40
CA THR A 416 3.26 17.32 8.57
C THR A 416 2.53 18.36 9.42
N ASP A 417 2.10 19.45 8.78
CA ASP A 417 1.00 20.27 9.32
C ASP A 417 -0.30 19.44 9.41
N VAL A 418 -1.25 19.93 10.21
CA VAL A 418 -2.57 19.31 10.37
C VAL A 418 -3.49 19.75 9.23
N ASP A 419 -3.94 18.80 8.43
CA ASP A 419 -5.01 19.01 7.46
C ASP A 419 -6.37 19.07 8.18
N PRO A 420 -7.31 19.97 7.81
CA PRO A 420 -8.68 19.98 8.33
C PRO A 420 -9.53 18.73 8.05
N GLY A 421 -9.03 17.76 7.27
CA GLY A 421 -9.70 16.50 6.96
C GLY A 421 -10.45 16.51 5.62
N THR A 422 -9.94 17.23 4.62
CA THR A 422 -10.58 17.32 3.29
C THR A 422 -10.05 16.32 2.29
N ASP A 423 -8.82 15.85 2.47
CA ASP A 423 -8.06 15.12 1.46
C ASP A 423 -7.43 13.82 1.98
N PHE A 424 -7.21 12.87 1.08
CA PHE A 424 -6.74 11.52 1.44
C PHE A 424 -5.24 11.35 1.21
N TRP A 425 -4.57 10.76 2.19
CA TRP A 425 -3.13 10.48 2.18
C TRP A 425 -2.87 9.00 1.91
N PHE A 426 -1.97 8.67 0.98
CA PHE A 426 -1.46 7.30 0.84
C PHE A 426 0.05 7.30 0.54
N PHE A 427 0.75 6.27 1.00
CA PHE A 427 2.19 6.12 0.80
C PHE A 427 2.49 5.41 -0.53
N LEU A 428 3.60 5.75 -1.19
CA LEU A 428 4.04 5.01 -2.37
C LEU A 428 4.74 3.69 -1.98
N PRO A 429 4.68 2.64 -2.83
CA PRO A 429 5.43 1.41 -2.63
C PRO A 429 6.94 1.67 -2.56
N ARG A 430 7.58 1.13 -1.52
CA ARG A 430 8.93 1.55 -1.11
C ARG A 430 10.05 0.64 -1.64
N SER A 431 11.24 1.23 -1.80
CA SER A 431 12.50 0.63 -2.30
C SER A 431 13.59 0.53 -1.23
#